data_AF-A0A0B3VS83-F1
#
_entry.id   AF-A0A0B3VS83-F1
#
_cell.length_a   1.000
_cell.length_b   1.000
_cell.length_c   1.000
_cell.angle_alpha   90.00
_cell.angle_beta   90.00
_cell.angle_gamma   90.00
#
_symmetry.space_group_name_H-M   'P 1'
#
loop_
_entity.id
_entity.type
_entity.pdbx_description
1 polymer ?
#
loop_
_entity_poly.entity_id
_entity_poly.type
_entity_poly.pdbx_seq_one_letter_code
_entity_poly.pdbx_strand_id
1 'polypeptide(L)'
;MNTFNNGWQQLINILSENSDPQDINIICDFLLTKEEKEQLSKRVLLTKELIKKSKSQREISKEIGISICTVTRCSNALKDCSARVKEIFSENIKK
;
A
#
# COMPACT_ATOMS: atom_id res chain seq x y z
N MET A 1 8.85 28.09 17.26
CA MET A 1 7.74 27.32 16.65
C MET A 1 8.35 26.05 16.07
N ASN A 2 7.99 24.86 16.56
CA ASN A 2 8.68 23.60 16.23
C ASN A 2 8.58 23.27 14.73
N THR A 3 9.66 23.52 13.98
CA THR A 3 9.80 23.27 12.54
C THR A 3 9.93 21.78 12.19
N PHE A 4 10.01 20.89 13.17
CA PHE A 4 10.13 19.44 12.99
C PHE A 4 8.79 18.72 12.71
N ASN A 5 7.67 19.44 12.80
CA ASN A 5 6.36 18.80 12.98
C ASN A 5 5.62 18.44 11.70
N ASN A 6 6.26 18.40 10.52
CA ASN A 6 5.48 18.01 9.35
C ASN A 6 6.16 17.34 8.14
N GLY A 7 7.23 16.56 8.34
CA GLY A 7 7.83 15.79 7.24
C GLY A 7 6.82 14.89 6.51
N TRP A 8 5.86 14.33 7.25
CA TRP A 8 4.81 13.49 6.65
C TRP A 8 3.83 14.27 5.76
N GLN A 9 3.31 15.43 6.18
CA GLN A 9 2.44 16.20 5.27
C GLN A 9 3.22 16.82 4.12
N GLN A 10 4.50 17.16 4.31
CA GLN A 10 5.35 17.58 3.19
C GLN A 10 5.48 16.46 2.16
N LEU A 11 5.70 15.22 2.60
CA LEU A 11 5.69 14.07 1.70
C LEU A 11 4.35 13.91 0.98
N ILE A 12 3.22 14.04 1.70
CA ILE A 12 1.88 13.99 1.09
C ILE A 12 1.75 15.07 0.01
N ASN A 13 2.13 16.31 0.30
CA ASN A 13 2.04 17.42 -0.64
C ASN A 13 2.90 17.16 -1.88
N ILE A 14 4.17 16.77 -1.69
CA ILE A 14 5.08 16.42 -2.78
C ILE A 14 4.46 15.33 -3.67
N LEU A 15 3.97 14.23 -3.09
CA LEU A 15 3.36 13.15 -3.88
C LEU A 15 2.04 13.57 -4.54
N SER A 16 1.30 14.51 -3.96
CA SER A 16 0.02 14.98 -4.52
C SER A 16 0.18 15.98 -5.66
N GLU A 17 1.26 16.76 -5.66
CA GLU A 17 1.56 17.74 -6.70
C GLU A 17 2.18 17.09 -7.94
N ASN A 18 2.81 15.91 -7.78
CA ASN A 18 3.39 15.16 -8.87
C ASN A 18 2.40 14.13 -9.43
N SER A 19 1.91 14.37 -10.66
CA SER A 19 1.01 13.44 -11.36
C SER A 19 1.73 12.47 -12.30
N ASP A 20 3.01 12.71 -12.61
CA ASP A 20 3.81 11.82 -13.45
C ASP A 20 4.28 10.59 -12.63
N PRO A 21 3.94 9.36 -13.04
CA PRO A 21 4.44 8.14 -12.40
C PRO A 21 5.97 8.05 -12.34
N GLN A 22 6.70 8.64 -13.31
CA GLN A 22 8.16 8.63 -13.32
C GLN A 22 8.73 9.45 -12.15
N ASP A 23 8.19 10.64 -11.93
CA ASP A 23 8.62 11.53 -10.83
C ASP A 23 8.32 10.90 -9.47
N ILE A 24 7.14 10.30 -9.31
CA ILE A 24 6.79 9.54 -8.10
C ILE A 24 7.77 8.38 -7.88
N ASN A 25 8.13 7.65 -8.93
CA ASN A 25 9.08 6.55 -8.83
C ASN A 25 10.46 7.04 -8.38
N ILE A 26 10.97 8.14 -8.95
CA ILE A 26 12.25 8.75 -8.55
C ILE A 26 12.23 9.16 -7.07
N ILE A 27 11.14 9.79 -6.61
CA ILE A 27 10.97 10.21 -5.21
C ILE A 27 10.96 8.99 -4.28
N CYS A 28 10.17 7.97 -4.60
CA CYS A 28 10.15 6.71 -3.85
C CYS A 28 11.51 6.01 -3.89
N ASP A 29 12.24 6.13 -5.00
CA ASP A 29 13.57 5.54 -5.15
C ASP A 29 14.60 6.17 -4.23
N PHE A 30 14.49 7.48 -4.02
CA PHE A 30 15.34 8.23 -3.11
C PHE A 30 14.98 8.01 -1.63
N LEU A 31 13.68 7.95 -1.30
CA LEU A 31 13.22 7.92 0.10
C LEU A 31 13.19 6.52 0.73
N LEU A 32 13.03 5.48 -0.08
CA LEU A 32 12.79 4.12 0.40
C LEU A 32 13.96 3.20 0.05
N THR A 33 14.34 2.37 1.02
CA THR A 33 15.24 1.25 0.78
C THR A 33 14.59 0.21 -0.13
N LYS A 34 15.41 -0.68 -0.71
CA LYS A 34 14.92 -1.78 -1.55
C LYS A 34 13.96 -2.69 -0.78
N GLU A 35 14.30 -2.98 0.47
CA GLU A 35 13.53 -3.81 1.38
C GLU A 35 12.16 -3.17 1.69
N GLU A 36 12.13 -1.85 1.96
CA GLU A 36 10.88 -1.13 2.21
C GLU A 36 9.96 -1.11 0.99
N LYS A 37 10.52 -0.90 -0.22
CA LYS A 37 9.74 -0.98 -1.47
C LYS A 37 9.14 -2.37 -1.68
N GLU A 38 9.92 -3.42 -1.45
CA GLU A 38 9.44 -4.78 -1.59
C GLU A 38 8.31 -5.08 -0.59
N GLN A 39 8.45 -4.63 0.66
CA GLN A 39 7.42 -4.76 1.68
C GLN A 39 6.14 -3.99 1.30
N LEU A 40 6.25 -2.75 0.83
CA LEU A 40 5.11 -1.95 0.38
C LEU A 40 4.41 -2.61 -0.82
N SER A 41 5.19 -3.10 -1.80
CA SER A 41 4.66 -3.82 -2.96
C SER A 41 3.83 -5.04 -2.54
N LYS A 42 4.37 -5.89 -1.66
CA LYS A 42 3.64 -7.05 -1.12
C LYS A 42 2.36 -6.64 -0.38
N ARG A 43 2.39 -5.54 0.38
CA ARG A 43 1.19 -5.02 1.09
C ARG A 43 0.12 -4.51 0.12
N VAL A 44 0.52 -3.83 -0.96
CA VAL A 44 -0.41 -3.38 -2.01
C VAL A 44 -1.07 -4.59 -2.69
N LEU A 45 -0.28 -5.58 -3.11
CA LEU A 45 -0.80 -6.82 -3.71
C LEU A 45 -1.75 -7.56 -2.77
N LEU A 46 -1.35 -7.73 -1.51
CA LEU A 46 -2.16 -8.37 -0.48
C LEU A 46 -3.50 -7.66 -0.31
N THR A 47 -3.49 -6.32 -0.24
CA THR A 47 -4.71 -5.52 -0.09
C THR A 47 -5.63 -5.70 -1.30
N LYS A 48 -5.09 -5.68 -2.52
CA LYS A 48 -5.86 -5.91 -3.75
C LYS A 48 -6.53 -7.29 -3.75
N GLU A 49 -5.80 -8.35 -3.42
CA GLU A 49 -6.38 -9.71 -3.40
C GLU A 49 -7.42 -9.90 -2.28
N LEU A 50 -7.20 -9.28 -1.10
CA LEU A 50 -8.18 -9.30 -0.01
C LEU A 50 -9.47 -8.55 -0.35
N ILE A 51 -9.40 -7.45 -1.11
CA ILE A 51 -10.58 -6.69 -1.57
C ILE A 51 -11.35 -7.49 -2.64
N LYS A 52 -10.66 -8.15 -3.56
CA LYS A 52 -11.29 -8.99 -4.60
C LYS A 52 -12.11 -10.15 -4.01
N LYS A 53 -11.71 -10.65 -2.82
CA LYS A 53 -12.37 -11.79 -2.13
C LYS A 53 -12.50 -13.07 -2.99
N SER A 54 -11.68 -13.21 -4.04
CA SER A 54 -11.73 -14.34 -4.97
C SER A 54 -10.89 -15.54 -4.54
N LYS A 55 -9.95 -15.34 -3.61
CA LYS A 55 -9.01 -16.35 -3.12
C LYS A 55 -9.06 -16.46 -1.61
N SER A 56 -8.77 -17.66 -1.10
CA SER A 56 -8.57 -17.89 0.34
C SER A 56 -7.29 -17.23 0.84
N GLN A 57 -7.23 -16.93 2.14
CA GLN A 57 -6.03 -16.37 2.77
C GLN A 57 -4.78 -17.26 2.59
N ARG A 58 -4.98 -18.59 2.49
CA ARG A 58 -3.90 -19.55 2.26
C ARG A 58 -3.34 -19.48 0.84
N GLU A 59 -4.20 -19.30 -0.16
CA GLU A 59 -3.77 -19.10 -1.55
C GLU A 59 -3.00 -17.78 -1.70
N ILE A 60 -3.54 -16.70 -1.15
CA ILE A 60 -2.89 -15.38 -1.14
C ILE A 60 -1.50 -15.43 -0.46
N SER A 61 -1.40 -16.14 0.66
CA SER A 61 -0.13 -16.35 1.37
C SER A 61 0.93 -17.03 0.49
N LYS A 62 0.54 -18.08 -0.25
CA LYS A 62 1.44 -18.81 -1.14
C LYS A 62 1.86 -17.98 -2.35
N GLU A 63 0.92 -17.31 -3.00
CA GLU A 63 1.20 -16.54 -4.22
C GLU A 63 2.09 -15.32 -3.97
N ILE A 64 1.83 -14.58 -2.88
CA ILE A 64 2.58 -13.34 -2.56
C ILE A 64 3.88 -13.67 -1.79
N GLY A 65 4.04 -14.91 -1.31
CA GLY A 65 5.21 -15.31 -0.53
C GLY A 65 5.28 -14.65 0.84
N ILE A 66 4.13 -14.51 1.51
CA ILE A 66 4.01 -13.91 2.84
C ILE A 66 3.38 -14.89 3.82
N SER A 67 3.68 -14.76 5.11
CA SER A 67 3.12 -15.66 6.11
C SER A 67 1.61 -15.51 6.24
N ILE A 68 0.92 -16.62 6.51
CA ILE A 68 -0.52 -16.64 6.75
C ILE A 68 -0.93 -15.69 7.89
N CYS A 69 -0.10 -15.57 8.93
CA CYS A 69 -0.32 -14.64 10.05
C CYS A 69 -0.35 -13.18 9.60
N THR A 70 0.49 -12.81 8.62
CA THR A 70 0.47 -11.46 8.04
C THR A 70 -0.79 -11.24 7.22
N VAL A 71 -1.22 -12.23 6.42
CA VAL A 71 -2.48 -12.17 5.68
C VAL A 71 -3.68 -11.98 6.62
N THR A 72 -3.76 -12.76 7.70
CA THR A 72 -4.85 -12.66 8.68
C THR A 72 -4.88 -11.30 9.36
N ARG A 73 -3.72 -10.77 9.78
CA ARG A 73 -3.63 -9.41 10.37
C ARG A 73 -4.12 -8.34 9.41
N CYS A 74 -3.67 -8.38 8.15
CA CYS A 74 -4.12 -7.44 7.13
C CYS A 74 -5.62 -7.59 6.80
N SER A 75 -6.13 -8.82 6.74
CA SER A 75 -7.55 -9.09 6.49
C SER A 75 -8.44 -8.51 7.58
N ASN A 76 -8.04 -8.62 8.85
CA ASN A 76 -8.77 -7.99 9.95
C ASN A 76 -8.68 -6.46 9.90
N ALA A 77 -7.48 -5.90 9.70
CA ALA A 77 -7.31 -4.45 9.57
C ALA A 77 -8.14 -3.86 8.40
N LEU A 78 -8.30 -4.60 7.30
CA LEU A 78 -9.10 -4.18 6.15
C LEU A 78 -10.62 -4.15 6.46
N LYS A 79 -11.11 -4.99 7.37
CA LYS A 79 -12.53 -4.96 7.78
C LYS A 79 -12.86 -3.63 8.44
N ASP A 80 -11.98 -3.17 9.33
CA ASP A 80 -12.10 -1.93 10.11
C ASP A 80 -11.66 -0.68 9.33
N CYS A 81 -11.13 -0.86 8.12
CA CYS A 81 -10.67 0.22 7.27
C CYS A 81 -11.84 1.00 6.66
N SER A 82 -11.64 2.31 6.49
CA SER A 82 -12.64 3.23 5.93
C SER A 82 -13.09 2.79 4.52
N ALA A 83 -14.34 3.07 4.19
CA ALA A 83 -14.89 2.80 2.85
C ALA A 83 -14.03 3.42 1.74
N ARG A 84 -13.48 4.62 2.01
CA ARG A 84 -12.63 5.36 1.06
C ARG A 84 -11.37 4.59 0.64
N VAL A 85 -10.72 3.87 1.57
CA VAL A 85 -9.55 3.05 1.21
C VAL A 85 -9.96 1.90 0.30
N LYS A 86 -11.10 1.26 0.58
CA LYS A 86 -11.62 0.18 -0.27
C LYS A 86 -11.94 0.68 -1.68
N GLU A 87 -12.52 1.88 -1.80
CA GLU A 87 -12.77 2.55 -3.09
C GLU A 87 -11.48 2.81 -3.88
N ILE A 88 -10.51 3.49 -3.25
CA ILE A 88 -9.23 3.85 -3.89
C ILE A 88 -8.55 2.58 -4.43
N PHE A 89 -8.48 1.51 -3.63
CA PHE A 89 -7.86 0.28 -4.10
C PHE A 89 -8.71 -0.45 -5.16
N SER A 90 -10.04 -0.33 -5.14
CA SER A 90 -10.93 -0.95 -6.13
C SER A 90 -10.85 -0.26 -7.50
N GLU A 91 -10.77 1.08 -7.53
CA GLU A 91 -10.62 1.87 -8.75
C GLU A 91 -9.28 1.57 -9.44
N ASN A 92 -8.21 1.41 -8.66
CA ASN A 92 -6.86 1.10 -9.14
C ASN A 92 -6.62 -0.40 -9.41
N ILE A 93 -7.67 -1.23 -9.41
CA ILE A 93 -7.63 -2.63 -9.89
C ILE A 93 -8.08 -2.75 -11.35
N LYS A 94 -8.82 -1.76 -11.87
CA LYS A 94 -9.41 -1.81 -13.23
C LYS A 94 -8.51 -1.26 -14.35
N LYS A 95 -7.32 -0.75 -14.01
CA LYS A 95 -6.25 -0.37 -14.95
C LYS A 95 -5.19 -1.46 -14.95
#